data_AF-A0A933QTY7-F1
#
_entry.id   AF-A0A933QTY7-F1
#
_cell.length_a   1.000
_cell.length_b   1.000
_cell.length_c   1.000
_cell.angle_alpha   90.00
_cell.angle_beta   90.00
_cell.angle_gamma   90.00
#
_symmetry.space_group_name_H-M   'P 1'
#
loop_
_entity.id
_entity.type
_entity.pdbx_description
1 polymer ?
#
loop_
_entity_poly.entity_id
_entity_poly.type
_entity_poly.pdbx_seq_one_letter_code
_entity_poly.pdbx_strand_id
1 'polypeptide(L)'
;MSELTTLTTIISLVALAASLGLGFYIITRSPYSTLSRLAAFMLWSSDAYFLSNALWNNLKSNVWVAWILQLSVLTLPFMLHLSVQLSSIRFQRPTRLNAINSIAVPLTYAVAAILVIGGVLPSSPPVGIFNPGTDIPPQPVPLGFVSRTASPLYPVFLAFVILSSAIALANLWRARQQAHDAPLAQTLSTFFAAVALVGIGIAYSGFGTWLRLDVPTFPADILFAVSILLVGYAVAHYAALLEGRLMDRDFPYAVLVVGSFTGVYVLIGWLLYLGGQISFVALVLVLIGSIAANSLLDGARIAVDRILYQSQFQKLRNNLRALAREAGTGGTLSERLQAILDSVCHTFRIQRGFVVLAQDQQWLVRATHQAQPIGYTFAREILATTESQRLNPSDEKGLYGMTLIVPLFAGGNQIGAIVLGAKESKQAYSENDLELLEDLTDQISSVVHAVRLQEENAASIDRMVEEFRAKERTLQLQVQTILTTPQAENPSAPKDVAAESLRPQVEDALRKLHDVVYLGEHPLAKLSVVENCMRDRSGGFIERGKVLGEILVQALNQLRPDSTPPNKKDVPSREWHPFLILHDSYVLDEPNRDIMSRLFISEGTFNRTRRRALASVAKALAEMEQKASSQ
;
A
#
# COMPACT_ATOMS: atom_id res chain seq x y z
N MET A 1 -3.09 -26.05 -51.08
CA MET A 1 -4.12 -25.67 -50.08
C MET A 1 -3.81 -26.25 -48.70
N SER A 2 -3.40 -27.53 -48.56
CA SER A 2 -3.03 -28.13 -47.27
C SER A 2 -1.85 -27.46 -46.55
N GLU A 3 -0.84 -26.98 -47.28
CA GLU A 3 0.32 -26.33 -46.67
C GLU A 3 -0.03 -24.99 -46.02
N LEU A 4 -0.87 -24.18 -46.68
CA LEU A 4 -1.29 -22.87 -46.17
C LEU A 4 -2.13 -23.01 -44.89
N THR A 5 -3.08 -23.96 -44.87
CA THR A 5 -3.91 -24.23 -43.69
C THR A 5 -3.09 -24.79 -42.52
N THR A 6 -2.10 -25.63 -42.82
CA THR A 6 -1.17 -26.16 -41.82
C THR A 6 -0.32 -25.03 -41.22
N LEU A 7 0.23 -24.16 -42.06
CA LEU A 7 1.02 -23.00 -41.63
C LEU A 7 0.20 -22.06 -40.74
N THR A 8 -1.01 -21.69 -41.18
CA THR A 8 -1.92 -20.84 -40.40
C THR A 8 -2.30 -21.48 -39.05
N THR A 9 -2.51 -22.81 -39.03
CA THR A 9 -2.79 -23.54 -37.79
C THR A 9 -1.62 -23.49 -36.83
N ILE A 10 -0.39 -23.75 -37.30
CA ILE A 10 0.81 -23.71 -36.46
C ILE A 10 1.03 -22.31 -35.90
N ILE A 11 0.94 -21.27 -36.74
CA ILE A 11 1.07 -19.87 -36.30
C ILE A 11 0.02 -19.55 -35.23
N SER A 12 -1.22 -19.97 -35.43
CA SER A 12 -2.30 -19.74 -34.48
C SER A 12 -2.07 -20.47 -33.15
N LEU A 13 -1.63 -21.73 -33.16
CA LEU A 13 -1.33 -22.47 -31.93
C LEU A 13 -0.16 -21.87 -31.16
N VAL A 14 0.89 -21.42 -31.86
CA VAL A 14 2.05 -20.75 -31.23
C VAL A 14 1.64 -19.41 -30.63
N ALA A 15 0.88 -18.60 -31.36
CA ALA A 15 0.39 -17.32 -30.89
C ALA A 15 -0.56 -17.48 -29.68
N LEU A 16 -1.46 -18.46 -29.73
CA LEU A 16 -2.32 -18.85 -28.61
C LEU A 16 -1.49 -19.23 -27.37
N ALA A 17 -0.47 -20.08 -27.54
CA ALA A 17 0.39 -20.51 -26.44
C ALA A 17 1.14 -19.33 -25.80
N ALA A 18 1.72 -18.46 -26.63
CA ALA A 18 2.48 -17.30 -26.18
C ALA A 18 1.59 -16.29 -25.45
N SER A 19 0.43 -15.96 -26.03
CA SER A 19 -0.53 -15.02 -25.47
C SER A 19 -1.10 -15.50 -24.13
N LEU A 20 -1.54 -16.77 -24.06
CA LEU A 20 -2.05 -17.39 -22.83
C LEU A 20 -0.98 -17.40 -21.73
N GLY A 21 0.24 -17.83 -22.06
CA GLY A 21 1.36 -17.89 -21.13
C GLY A 21 1.79 -16.51 -20.62
N LEU A 22 1.88 -15.52 -21.51
CA LEU A 22 2.18 -14.12 -21.15
C LEU A 22 1.10 -13.52 -20.25
N GLY A 23 -0.19 -13.75 -20.55
CA GLY A 23 -1.30 -13.28 -19.72
C GLY A 23 -1.23 -13.80 -18.30
N PHE A 24 -0.96 -15.11 -18.14
CA PHE A 24 -0.75 -15.69 -16.81
C PHE A 24 0.53 -15.20 -16.13
N TYR A 25 1.63 -15.06 -16.87
CA TYR A 25 2.88 -14.55 -16.31
C TYR A 25 2.69 -13.14 -15.72
N ILE A 26 2.03 -12.25 -16.46
CA ILE A 26 1.78 -10.87 -16.03
C ILE A 26 0.89 -10.84 -14.78
N ILE A 27 -0.20 -11.61 -14.75
CA ILE A 27 -1.16 -11.56 -13.64
C ILE A 27 -0.60 -12.19 -12.36
N THR A 28 0.23 -13.23 -12.46
CA THR A 28 0.83 -13.90 -11.29
C THR A 28 1.93 -13.06 -10.64
N ARG A 29 2.72 -12.34 -11.44
CA ARG A 29 3.82 -11.49 -10.95
C ARG A 29 3.38 -10.14 -10.39
N SER A 30 2.27 -9.60 -10.88
CA SER A 30 1.73 -8.29 -10.49
C SER A 30 0.18 -8.28 -10.40
N PRO A 31 -0.42 -9.04 -9.46
CA PRO A 31 -1.87 -9.26 -9.43
C PRO A 31 -2.71 -8.04 -9.05
N TYR A 32 -2.15 -7.10 -8.28
CA TYR A 32 -2.88 -5.92 -7.78
C TYR A 32 -2.82 -4.73 -8.74
N SER A 33 -1.88 -4.73 -9.69
CA SER A 33 -1.79 -3.70 -10.71
C SER A 33 -2.99 -3.78 -11.66
N THR A 34 -3.75 -2.69 -11.76
CA THR A 34 -4.83 -2.55 -12.74
C THR A 34 -4.31 -2.67 -14.17
N LEU A 35 -3.11 -2.16 -14.43
CA LEU A 35 -2.48 -2.24 -15.75
C LEU A 35 -2.19 -3.70 -16.15
N SER A 36 -1.58 -4.46 -15.24
CA SER A 36 -1.25 -5.88 -15.46
C SER A 36 -2.50 -6.72 -15.72
N ARG A 37 -3.59 -6.45 -15.00
CA ARG A 37 -4.88 -7.11 -15.23
C ARG A 37 -5.47 -6.77 -16.59
N LEU A 38 -5.49 -5.50 -16.98
CA LEU A 38 -6.01 -5.10 -18.30
C LEU A 38 -5.20 -5.71 -19.45
N ALA A 39 -3.87 -5.75 -19.32
CA ALA A 39 -3.01 -6.40 -20.29
C ALA A 39 -3.27 -7.91 -20.39
N ALA A 40 -3.40 -8.60 -19.25
CA ALA A 40 -3.75 -10.03 -19.23
C ALA A 40 -5.10 -10.28 -19.91
N PHE A 41 -6.13 -9.49 -19.62
CA PHE A 41 -7.44 -9.61 -20.27
C PHE A 41 -7.38 -9.31 -21.78
N MET A 42 -6.55 -8.35 -22.22
CA MET A 42 -6.32 -8.07 -23.63
C MET A 42 -5.67 -9.28 -24.35
N LEU A 43 -4.69 -9.92 -23.72
CA LEU A 43 -4.02 -11.11 -24.26
C LEU A 43 -5.02 -12.28 -24.34
N TRP A 44 -5.75 -12.58 -23.26
CA TRP A 44 -6.75 -13.66 -23.26
C TRP A 44 -7.95 -13.41 -24.18
N SER A 45 -8.36 -12.16 -24.41
CA SER A 45 -9.37 -11.89 -25.44
C SER A 45 -8.82 -12.11 -26.85
N SER A 46 -7.53 -11.86 -27.06
CA SER A 46 -6.84 -12.13 -28.34
C SER A 46 -6.73 -13.62 -28.62
N ASP A 47 -6.63 -14.47 -27.59
CA ASP A 47 -6.62 -15.94 -27.71
C ASP A 47 -7.84 -16.47 -28.45
N ALA A 48 -8.99 -15.79 -28.31
CA ALA A 48 -10.22 -16.17 -28.99
C ALA A 48 -10.07 -16.13 -30.53
N TYR A 49 -9.27 -15.20 -31.07
CA TYR A 49 -8.98 -15.14 -32.51
C TYR A 49 -8.18 -16.36 -32.97
N PHE A 50 -7.05 -16.64 -32.33
CA PHE A 50 -6.19 -17.75 -32.73
C PHE A 50 -6.82 -19.11 -32.48
N LEU A 51 -7.56 -19.25 -31.36
CA LEU A 51 -8.31 -20.45 -31.07
C LEU A 51 -9.37 -20.71 -32.15
N SER A 52 -10.14 -19.68 -32.52
CA SER A 52 -11.12 -19.81 -33.60
C SER A 52 -10.46 -20.18 -34.94
N ASN A 53 -9.35 -19.52 -35.30
CA ASN A 53 -8.64 -19.77 -36.55
C ASN A 53 -8.06 -21.20 -36.62
N ALA A 54 -7.46 -21.68 -35.51
CA ALA A 54 -6.93 -23.04 -35.42
C ALA A 54 -8.04 -24.10 -35.49
N LEU A 55 -9.15 -23.90 -34.78
CA LEU A 55 -10.30 -24.81 -34.79
C LEU A 55 -10.97 -24.84 -36.16
N TRP A 56 -11.15 -23.68 -36.80
CA TRP A 56 -11.77 -23.54 -38.12
C TRP A 56 -11.07 -24.38 -39.20
N ASN A 57 -9.74 -24.40 -39.17
CA ASN A 57 -8.95 -25.09 -40.20
C ASN A 57 -8.94 -26.62 -40.04
N ASN A 58 -9.31 -27.14 -38.86
CA ASN A 58 -9.14 -28.56 -38.51
C ASN A 58 -10.46 -29.25 -38.12
N LEU A 59 -11.55 -28.50 -37.92
CA LEU A 59 -12.87 -29.01 -37.56
C LEU A 59 -13.90 -28.59 -38.62
N LYS A 60 -14.98 -29.35 -38.71
CA LYS A 60 -16.16 -28.91 -39.46
C LYS A 60 -16.73 -27.65 -38.82
N SER A 61 -17.29 -26.75 -39.64
CA SER A 61 -17.88 -25.50 -39.18
C SER A 61 -18.88 -25.75 -38.05
N ASN A 62 -18.72 -24.99 -36.96
CA ASN A 62 -19.51 -25.16 -35.74
C ASN A 62 -19.83 -23.78 -35.16
N VAL A 63 -21.07 -23.60 -34.71
CA VAL A 63 -21.60 -22.38 -34.07
C VAL A 63 -20.70 -21.90 -32.92
N TRP A 64 -20.11 -22.81 -32.14
CA TRP A 64 -19.22 -22.44 -31.05
C TRP A 64 -17.92 -21.77 -31.54
N VAL A 65 -17.34 -22.26 -32.64
CA VAL A 65 -16.12 -21.68 -33.23
C VAL A 65 -16.39 -20.27 -33.75
N ALA A 66 -17.60 -20.05 -34.28
CA ALA A 66 -18.06 -18.74 -34.73
C ALA A 66 -18.23 -17.75 -33.56
N TRP A 67 -18.79 -18.18 -32.42
CA TRP A 67 -18.90 -17.32 -31.22
C TRP A 67 -17.54 -17.01 -30.58
N ILE A 68 -16.63 -17.99 -30.54
CA ILE A 68 -15.26 -17.77 -30.07
C ILE A 68 -14.59 -16.68 -30.91
N LEU A 69 -14.78 -16.66 -32.23
CA LEU A 69 -14.25 -15.58 -33.08
C LEU A 69 -14.76 -14.21 -32.64
N GLN A 70 -16.06 -14.08 -32.37
CA GLN A 70 -16.66 -12.80 -31.99
C GLN A 70 -16.05 -12.23 -30.70
N LEU A 71 -15.70 -13.08 -29.72
CA LEU A 71 -15.09 -12.64 -28.47
C LEU A 71 -13.76 -11.90 -28.67
N SER A 72 -13.05 -12.14 -29.78
CA SER A 72 -11.81 -11.41 -30.10
C SER A 72 -11.99 -9.90 -30.24
N VAL A 73 -13.22 -9.43 -30.53
CA VAL A 73 -13.56 -7.99 -30.61
C VAL A 73 -13.33 -7.28 -29.27
N LEU A 74 -13.39 -7.99 -28.13
CA LEU A 74 -13.12 -7.43 -26.80
C LEU A 74 -11.68 -6.98 -26.61
N THR A 75 -10.75 -7.40 -27.48
CA THR A 75 -9.36 -6.94 -27.45
C THR A 75 -9.24 -5.43 -27.65
N LEU A 76 -10.11 -4.84 -28.47
CA LEU A 76 -10.08 -3.40 -28.81
C LEU A 76 -10.37 -2.49 -27.61
N PRO A 77 -11.46 -2.68 -26.82
CA PRO A 77 -11.67 -1.85 -25.63
C PRO A 77 -10.59 -2.08 -24.56
N PHE A 78 -10.08 -3.31 -24.38
CA PHE A 78 -8.94 -3.53 -23.48
C PHE A 78 -7.68 -2.78 -23.93
N MET A 79 -7.35 -2.82 -25.22
CA MET A 79 -6.24 -2.07 -25.81
C MET A 79 -6.37 -0.56 -25.58
N LEU A 80 -7.56 0.00 -25.83
CA LEU A 80 -7.80 1.43 -25.62
C LEU A 80 -7.72 1.79 -24.14
N HIS A 81 -8.34 1.01 -23.26
CA HIS A 81 -8.29 1.21 -21.81
C HIS A 81 -6.85 1.16 -21.28
N LEU A 82 -6.06 0.18 -21.75
CA LEU A 82 -4.66 0.05 -21.42
C LEU A 82 -3.84 1.26 -21.89
N SER A 83 -4.10 1.77 -23.11
CA SER A 83 -3.44 2.97 -23.64
C SER A 83 -3.74 4.23 -22.82
N VAL A 84 -5.00 4.40 -22.39
CA VAL A 84 -5.43 5.51 -21.55
C VAL A 84 -4.74 5.45 -20.20
N GLN A 85 -4.68 4.25 -19.61
CA GLN A 85 -4.06 4.07 -18.31
C GLN A 85 -2.54 4.29 -18.36
N LEU A 86 -1.84 3.75 -19.37
CA LEU A 86 -0.41 4.02 -19.58
C LEU A 86 -0.14 5.53 -19.74
N SER A 87 -1.03 6.23 -20.42
CA SER A 87 -0.91 7.67 -20.64
C SER A 87 -1.25 8.53 -19.41
N SER A 88 -1.80 7.97 -18.32
CA SER A 88 -2.23 8.74 -17.14
C SER A 88 -1.31 8.60 -15.92
N ILE A 89 -0.46 7.56 -15.85
CA ILE A 89 0.29 7.15 -14.64
C ILE A 89 1.24 8.23 -14.07
N ARG A 90 1.67 9.25 -14.82
CA ARG A 90 2.47 10.38 -14.28
C ARG A 90 1.84 11.77 -14.41
N PHE A 91 0.65 11.89 -14.97
CA PHE A 91 0.02 13.18 -15.20
C PHE A 91 -0.97 13.49 -14.07
N GLN A 92 -0.45 14.00 -12.95
CA GLN A 92 -1.23 14.51 -11.82
C GLN A 92 -2.08 15.76 -12.14
N ARG A 93 -2.14 16.22 -13.40
CA ARG A 93 -3.03 17.32 -13.79
C ARG A 93 -4.31 16.78 -14.42
N PRO A 94 -5.51 17.15 -13.90
CA PRO A 94 -6.77 16.83 -14.54
C PRO A 94 -6.85 17.60 -15.86
N THR A 95 -6.49 16.96 -16.96
CA THR A 95 -6.72 17.51 -18.28
C THR A 95 -8.17 17.22 -18.70
N ARG A 96 -8.76 18.07 -19.56
CA ARG A 96 -10.06 17.83 -20.21
C ARG A 96 -10.17 16.43 -20.84
N LEU A 97 -9.04 15.86 -21.22
CA LEU A 97 -8.90 14.52 -21.78
C LEU A 97 -9.21 13.40 -20.76
N ASN A 98 -8.92 13.59 -19.47
CA ASN A 98 -9.27 12.59 -18.45
C ASN A 98 -10.80 12.43 -18.31
N ALA A 99 -11.56 13.53 -18.44
CA ALA A 99 -13.02 13.50 -18.42
C ALA A 99 -13.62 12.87 -19.70
N ILE A 100 -12.97 13.10 -20.85
CA ILE A 100 -13.36 12.44 -22.12
C ILE A 100 -13.07 10.94 -22.03
N ASN A 101 -11.90 10.56 -21.52
CA ASN A 101 -11.49 9.17 -21.39
C ASN A 101 -12.35 8.39 -20.40
N SER A 102 -12.83 9.01 -19.31
CA SER A 102 -13.74 8.36 -18.37
C SER A 102 -15.09 7.97 -18.98
N ILE A 103 -15.50 8.62 -20.07
CA ILE A 103 -16.74 8.29 -20.82
C ILE A 103 -16.41 7.40 -22.02
N ALA A 104 -15.31 7.68 -22.72
CA ALA A 104 -14.91 6.94 -23.92
C ALA A 104 -14.62 5.47 -23.64
N VAL A 105 -13.93 5.16 -22.53
CA VAL A 105 -13.61 3.78 -22.15
C VAL A 105 -14.87 2.91 -21.99
N PRO A 106 -15.84 3.22 -21.09
CA PRO A 106 -17.04 2.40 -20.94
C PRO A 106 -17.88 2.34 -22.23
N LEU A 107 -17.92 3.42 -23.02
CA LEU A 107 -18.58 3.42 -24.33
C LEU A 107 -17.96 2.39 -25.28
N THR A 108 -16.63 2.27 -25.32
CA THR A 108 -15.97 1.27 -26.18
C THR A 108 -16.29 -0.17 -25.76
N TYR A 109 -16.43 -0.45 -24.47
CA TYR A 109 -16.89 -1.75 -23.99
C TYR A 109 -18.35 -2.03 -24.40
N ALA A 110 -19.24 -1.03 -24.29
CA ALA A 110 -20.63 -1.17 -24.70
C ALA A 110 -20.77 -1.42 -26.21
N VAL A 111 -20.03 -0.68 -27.04
CA VAL A 111 -19.98 -0.88 -28.49
C VAL A 111 -19.43 -2.27 -28.82
N ALA A 112 -18.33 -2.68 -28.18
CA ALA A 112 -17.77 -4.01 -28.39
C ALA A 112 -18.77 -5.12 -28.02
N ALA A 113 -19.49 -4.99 -26.91
CA ALA A 113 -20.52 -5.96 -26.51
C ALA A 113 -21.66 -6.06 -27.54
N ILE A 114 -22.13 -4.94 -28.08
CA ILE A 114 -23.15 -4.91 -29.15
C ILE A 114 -22.62 -5.61 -30.41
N LEU A 115 -21.37 -5.33 -30.80
CA LEU A 115 -20.75 -5.94 -31.98
C LEU A 115 -20.53 -7.45 -31.81
N VAL A 116 -20.16 -7.91 -30.61
CA VAL A 116 -20.01 -9.34 -30.27
C VAL A 116 -21.36 -10.03 -30.37
N ILE A 117 -22.39 -9.53 -29.66
CA ILE A 117 -23.75 -10.09 -29.67
C ILE A 117 -24.37 -10.05 -31.08
N GLY A 118 -24.07 -8.99 -31.83
CA GLY A 118 -24.51 -8.80 -33.20
C GLY A 118 -23.84 -9.73 -34.21
N GLY A 119 -22.74 -10.41 -33.85
CA GLY A 119 -22.02 -11.32 -34.73
C GLY A 119 -21.36 -10.60 -35.90
N VAL A 120 -20.59 -9.56 -35.61
CA VAL A 120 -20.04 -8.67 -36.65
C VAL A 120 -18.96 -9.34 -37.50
N LEU A 121 -18.16 -10.24 -36.93
CA LEU A 121 -17.08 -10.88 -37.66
C LEU A 121 -17.61 -11.98 -38.58
N PRO A 122 -17.11 -12.08 -39.82
CA PRO A 122 -17.56 -13.11 -40.75
C PRO A 122 -17.22 -14.52 -40.24
N SER A 123 -18.24 -15.37 -40.17
CA SER A 123 -18.15 -16.73 -39.65
C SER A 123 -19.14 -17.65 -40.40
N SER A 124 -18.88 -18.96 -40.37
CA SER A 124 -19.78 -19.98 -40.93
C SER A 124 -19.99 -21.09 -39.89
N PRO A 125 -21.21 -21.56 -39.58
CA PRO A 125 -22.45 -20.87 -39.87
C PRO A 125 -22.42 -19.42 -39.32
N PRO A 126 -23.15 -18.48 -39.96
CA PRO A 126 -23.30 -17.13 -39.44
C PRO A 126 -23.96 -17.18 -38.06
N VAL A 127 -23.49 -16.33 -37.15
CA VAL A 127 -24.01 -16.19 -35.79
C VAL A 127 -24.34 -14.73 -35.50
N GLY A 128 -25.19 -14.48 -34.51
CA GLY A 128 -25.56 -13.15 -34.06
C GLY A 128 -26.90 -12.66 -34.61
N ILE A 129 -27.45 -11.63 -33.95
CA ILE A 129 -28.81 -11.14 -34.20
C ILE A 129 -28.93 -10.44 -35.57
N PHE A 130 -27.84 -9.88 -36.08
CA PHE A 130 -27.81 -9.09 -37.32
C PHE A 130 -27.22 -9.84 -38.52
N ASN A 131 -26.98 -11.14 -38.37
CA ASN A 131 -26.50 -12.00 -39.44
C ASN A 131 -27.45 -13.20 -39.63
N PRO A 132 -28.70 -12.97 -40.08
CA PRO A 132 -29.61 -14.04 -40.42
C PRO A 132 -29.04 -14.69 -41.69
N GLY A 133 -28.47 -15.89 -41.56
CA GLY A 133 -27.77 -16.55 -42.67
C GLY A 133 -28.56 -16.47 -43.96
N THR A 134 -27.91 -16.01 -45.04
CA THR A 134 -28.57 -15.94 -46.35
C THR A 134 -28.75 -17.35 -46.90
N ASP A 135 -29.93 -17.65 -47.45
CA ASP A 135 -30.28 -18.91 -48.16
C ASP A 135 -29.42 -19.19 -49.42
N ILE A 136 -28.33 -18.45 -49.62
CA ILE A 136 -27.40 -18.63 -50.72
C ILE A 136 -26.49 -19.80 -50.35
N PRO A 137 -26.43 -20.88 -51.15
CA PRO A 137 -25.56 -22.01 -50.86
C PRO A 137 -24.12 -21.49 -50.70
N PRO A 138 -23.43 -21.83 -49.60
CA PRO A 138 -22.08 -21.36 -49.38
C PRO A 138 -21.22 -21.89 -50.52
N GLN A 139 -20.73 -21.00 -51.38
CA GLN A 139 -19.55 -21.35 -52.17
C GLN A 139 -18.49 -21.81 -51.17
N PRO A 140 -17.80 -22.93 -51.41
CA PRO A 140 -16.76 -23.40 -50.51
C PRO A 140 -15.68 -22.33 -50.44
N VAL A 141 -15.71 -21.51 -49.39
CA VAL A 141 -14.67 -20.52 -49.12
C VAL A 141 -13.37 -21.30 -48.97
N PRO A 142 -12.34 -21.01 -49.78
CA PRO A 142 -11.08 -21.72 -49.67
C PRO A 142 -10.49 -21.48 -48.28
N LEU A 143 -10.23 -22.57 -47.54
CA LEU A 143 -9.60 -22.52 -46.23
C LEU A 143 -8.27 -21.75 -46.32
N GLY A 144 -8.03 -20.82 -45.37
CA GLY A 144 -6.85 -19.96 -45.34
C GLY A 144 -6.97 -18.63 -46.10
N PHE A 145 -8.15 -18.29 -46.63
CA PHE A 145 -8.43 -17.01 -47.29
C PHE A 145 -9.44 -16.15 -46.52
N VAL A 146 -9.38 -14.84 -46.77
CA VAL A 146 -10.16 -13.80 -46.10
C VAL A 146 -11.59 -13.63 -46.67
N SER A 147 -11.92 -14.23 -47.83
CA SER A 147 -13.21 -14.04 -48.51
C SER A 147 -14.39 -14.64 -47.75
N ARG A 148 -14.93 -13.85 -46.83
CA ARG A 148 -16.09 -14.21 -46.03
C ARG A 148 -17.20 -13.19 -46.28
N THR A 149 -18.44 -13.65 -46.29
CA THR A 149 -19.61 -12.75 -46.39
C THR A 149 -19.63 -11.81 -45.19
N ALA A 150 -19.35 -10.54 -45.43
CA ALA A 150 -19.33 -9.51 -44.40
C ALA A 150 -20.73 -9.29 -43.81
N SER A 151 -20.82 -9.21 -42.48
CA SER A 151 -22.04 -8.84 -41.76
C SER A 151 -22.46 -7.40 -42.15
N PRO A 152 -23.75 -7.05 -42.12
CA PRO A 152 -24.20 -5.66 -42.28
C PRO A 152 -23.54 -4.69 -41.28
N LEU A 153 -23.15 -5.17 -40.10
CA LEU A 153 -22.44 -4.37 -39.08
C LEU A 153 -20.94 -4.25 -39.33
N TYR A 154 -20.39 -4.94 -40.33
CA TYR A 154 -18.95 -4.99 -40.58
C TYR A 154 -18.30 -3.63 -40.83
N PRO A 155 -18.90 -2.69 -41.59
CA PRO A 155 -18.36 -1.34 -41.73
C PRO A 155 -18.31 -0.57 -40.41
N VAL A 156 -19.28 -0.79 -39.52
CA VAL A 156 -19.30 -0.18 -38.17
C VAL A 156 -18.15 -0.72 -37.34
N PHE A 157 -17.88 -2.03 -37.41
CA PHE A 157 -16.70 -2.63 -36.78
C PHE A 157 -15.39 -2.07 -37.33
N LEU A 158 -15.27 -1.90 -38.64
CA LEU A 158 -14.06 -1.33 -39.26
C LEU A 158 -13.83 0.13 -38.80
N ALA A 159 -14.89 0.93 -38.75
CA ALA A 159 -14.85 2.28 -38.19
C ALA A 159 -14.45 2.27 -36.69
N PHE A 160 -15.00 1.34 -35.91
CA PHE A 160 -14.65 1.17 -34.50
C PHE A 160 -13.18 0.83 -34.31
N VAL A 161 -12.63 -0.12 -35.07
CA VAL A 161 -11.20 -0.47 -35.04
C VAL A 161 -10.33 0.73 -35.37
N ILE A 162 -10.62 1.43 -36.47
CA ILE A 162 -9.83 2.58 -36.92
C ILE A 162 -9.83 3.67 -35.85
N LEU A 163 -11.00 4.00 -35.31
CA LEU A 163 -11.14 5.03 -34.29
C LEU A 163 -10.41 4.64 -32.99
N SER A 164 -10.61 3.42 -32.49
CA SER A 164 -9.96 2.94 -31.27
C SER A 164 -8.45 2.86 -31.42
N SER A 165 -7.95 2.40 -32.57
CA SER A 165 -6.51 2.34 -32.85
C SER A 165 -5.90 3.73 -32.97
N ALA A 166 -6.57 4.66 -33.66
CA ALA A 166 -6.11 6.04 -33.78
C ALA A 166 -6.05 6.75 -32.42
N ILE A 167 -7.06 6.57 -31.57
CA ILE A 167 -7.07 7.13 -30.20
C ILE A 167 -5.94 6.51 -29.37
N ALA A 168 -5.79 5.18 -29.41
CA ALA A 168 -4.73 4.50 -28.66
C ALA A 168 -3.33 4.96 -29.09
N LEU A 169 -3.06 5.04 -30.39
CA LEU A 169 -1.80 5.55 -30.92
C LEU A 169 -1.56 7.01 -30.54
N ALA A 170 -2.58 7.86 -30.59
CA ALA A 170 -2.47 9.26 -30.17
C ALA A 170 -2.14 9.40 -28.68
N ASN A 171 -2.78 8.59 -27.82
CA ASN A 171 -2.51 8.56 -26.38
C ASN A 171 -1.06 8.14 -26.10
N LEU A 172 -0.60 7.07 -26.76
CA LEU A 172 0.76 6.53 -26.58
C LEU A 172 1.83 7.46 -27.14
N TRP A 173 1.58 8.09 -28.29
CA TRP A 173 2.50 9.05 -28.88
C TRP A 173 2.69 10.27 -27.98
N ARG A 174 1.60 10.82 -27.42
CA ARG A 174 1.67 11.90 -26.43
C ARG A 174 2.41 11.49 -25.17
N ALA A 175 2.06 10.32 -24.62
CA ALA A 175 2.73 9.77 -23.43
C ALA A 175 4.23 9.59 -23.66
N ARG A 176 4.63 9.12 -24.86
CA ARG A 176 6.03 8.96 -25.23
C ARG A 176 6.78 10.29 -25.33
N GLN A 177 6.19 11.33 -25.92
CA GLN A 177 6.85 12.65 -26.02
C GLN A 177 7.08 13.31 -24.67
N GLN A 178 6.25 12.97 -23.68
CA GLN A 178 6.29 13.53 -22.35
C GLN A 178 7.11 12.67 -21.36
N ALA A 179 7.60 11.51 -21.80
CA ALA A 179 8.43 10.63 -20.98
C ALA A 179 9.87 11.17 -20.92
N HIS A 180 10.30 11.60 -19.73
CA HIS A 180 11.68 12.04 -19.48
C HIS A 180 12.66 10.88 -19.24
N ASP A 181 12.14 9.70 -18.85
CA ASP A 181 12.95 8.51 -18.57
C ASP A 181 13.11 7.65 -19.83
N ALA A 182 14.35 7.38 -20.22
CA ALA A 182 14.68 6.52 -21.37
C ALA A 182 14.00 5.12 -21.36
N PRO A 183 14.01 4.34 -20.24
CA PRO A 183 13.40 3.00 -20.24
C PRO A 183 11.86 3.04 -20.36
N LEU A 184 11.23 4.07 -19.80
CA LEU A 184 9.79 4.30 -19.93
C LEU A 184 9.42 4.63 -21.39
N ALA A 185 10.17 5.52 -22.03
CA ALA A 185 9.95 5.89 -23.42
C ALA A 185 10.10 4.69 -24.37
N GLN A 186 11.06 3.79 -24.10
CA GLN A 186 11.24 2.55 -24.85
C GLN A 186 10.05 1.60 -24.68
N THR A 187 9.56 1.44 -23.45
CA THR A 187 8.36 0.64 -23.16
C THR A 187 7.14 1.15 -23.94
N LEU A 188 6.87 2.46 -23.88
CA LEU A 188 5.76 3.08 -24.60
C LEU A 188 5.93 2.97 -26.11
N SER A 189 7.17 3.05 -26.63
CA SER A 189 7.44 2.85 -28.06
C SER A 189 7.15 1.43 -28.52
N THR A 190 7.44 0.44 -27.67
CA THR A 190 7.17 -0.98 -27.95
C THR A 190 5.67 -1.23 -27.99
N PHE A 191 4.92 -0.65 -27.05
CA PHE A 191 3.46 -0.75 -27.03
C PHE A 191 2.81 0.00 -28.21
N PHE A 192 3.35 1.16 -28.59
CA PHE A 192 2.94 1.88 -29.81
C PHE A 192 3.14 1.04 -31.07
N ALA A 193 4.30 0.39 -31.22
CA ALA A 193 4.58 -0.50 -32.34
C ALA A 193 3.59 -1.68 -32.37
N ALA A 194 3.27 -2.27 -31.21
CA ALA A 194 2.30 -3.35 -31.12
C ALA A 194 0.91 -2.93 -31.61
N VAL A 195 0.38 -1.80 -31.14
CA VAL A 195 -0.93 -1.28 -31.57
C VAL A 195 -0.93 -0.96 -33.07
N ALA A 196 0.16 -0.41 -33.60
CA ALA A 196 0.28 -0.13 -35.02
C ALA A 196 0.24 -1.42 -35.86
N LEU A 197 0.94 -2.48 -35.43
CA LEU A 197 0.91 -3.79 -36.10
C LEU A 197 -0.48 -4.42 -36.10
N VAL A 198 -1.22 -4.35 -34.98
CA VAL A 198 -2.62 -4.77 -34.92
C VAL A 198 -3.46 -3.98 -35.92
N GLY A 199 -3.33 -2.65 -35.94
CA GLY A 199 -4.04 -1.79 -36.89
C GLY A 199 -3.78 -2.18 -38.35
N ILE A 200 -2.52 -2.46 -38.71
CA ILE A 200 -2.14 -2.92 -40.07
C ILE A 200 -2.73 -4.30 -40.37
N GLY A 201 -2.68 -5.25 -39.43
CA GLY A 201 -3.24 -6.59 -39.61
C GLY A 201 -4.75 -6.58 -39.79
N ILE A 202 -5.46 -5.73 -39.04
CA ILE A 202 -6.91 -5.54 -39.21
C ILE A 202 -7.20 -4.76 -40.50
N ALA A 203 -6.39 -3.80 -40.92
CA ALA A 203 -6.59 -3.13 -42.20
C ALA A 203 -6.45 -4.11 -43.38
N TYR A 204 -5.42 -4.97 -43.35
CA TYR A 204 -5.18 -5.98 -44.37
C TYR A 204 -6.35 -7.00 -44.47
N SER A 205 -6.69 -7.65 -43.36
CA SER A 205 -7.79 -8.63 -43.32
C SER A 205 -9.17 -7.97 -43.45
N GLY A 206 -9.30 -6.77 -42.89
CA GLY A 206 -10.51 -5.95 -42.86
C GLY A 206 -10.97 -5.56 -44.24
N PHE A 207 -10.07 -4.91 -44.98
CA PHE A 207 -10.32 -4.42 -46.32
C PHE A 207 -10.42 -5.57 -47.33
N GLY A 208 -9.64 -6.64 -47.15
CA GLY A 208 -9.80 -7.87 -47.92
C GLY A 208 -11.21 -8.45 -47.80
N THR A 209 -11.77 -8.49 -46.59
CA THR A 209 -13.15 -8.96 -46.36
C THR A 209 -14.17 -8.01 -46.98
N TRP A 210 -14.02 -6.69 -46.78
CA TRP A 210 -14.98 -5.70 -47.26
C TRP A 210 -15.05 -5.67 -48.79
N LEU A 211 -13.90 -5.71 -49.46
CA LEU A 211 -13.81 -5.77 -50.92
C LEU A 211 -14.02 -7.18 -51.50
N ARG A 212 -14.23 -8.19 -50.64
CA ARG A 212 -14.38 -9.61 -51.03
C ARG A 212 -13.19 -10.14 -51.85
N LEU A 213 -11.98 -9.78 -51.44
CA LEU A 213 -10.74 -10.25 -52.06
C LEU A 213 -10.28 -11.56 -51.42
N ASP A 214 -9.86 -12.52 -52.25
CA ASP A 214 -9.21 -13.76 -51.84
C ASP A 214 -7.75 -13.51 -51.46
N VAL A 215 -7.53 -12.84 -50.34
CA VAL A 215 -6.18 -12.67 -49.76
C VAL A 215 -5.92 -13.71 -48.67
N PRO A 216 -4.68 -14.24 -48.54
CA PRO A 216 -4.35 -15.23 -47.52
C PRO A 216 -4.38 -14.62 -46.11
N THR A 217 -4.76 -15.39 -45.08
CA THR A 217 -4.86 -14.86 -43.70
C THR A 217 -3.52 -14.72 -42.99
N PHE A 218 -2.52 -15.55 -43.34
CA PHE A 218 -1.28 -15.67 -42.58
C PHE A 218 -0.51 -14.34 -42.36
N PRO A 219 -0.51 -13.35 -43.27
CA PRO A 219 0.17 -12.07 -43.01
C PRO A 219 -0.45 -11.32 -41.83
N ALA A 220 -1.79 -11.33 -41.71
CA ALA A 220 -2.47 -10.75 -40.55
C ALA A 220 -2.19 -11.57 -39.29
N ASP A 221 -2.21 -12.91 -39.38
CA ASP A 221 -1.93 -13.81 -38.25
C ASP A 221 -0.53 -13.55 -37.66
N ILE A 222 0.50 -13.36 -38.51
CA ILE A 222 1.87 -13.01 -38.08
C ILE A 222 1.90 -11.63 -37.42
N LEU A 223 1.25 -10.62 -38.01
CA LEU A 223 1.21 -9.27 -37.44
C LEU A 223 0.56 -9.27 -36.06
N PHE A 224 -0.55 -10.01 -35.89
CA PHE A 224 -1.20 -10.17 -34.59
C PHE A 224 -0.31 -10.93 -33.60
N ALA A 225 0.32 -12.04 -34.01
CA ALA A 225 1.23 -12.79 -33.15
C ALA A 225 2.40 -11.93 -32.64
N VAL A 226 3.06 -11.19 -33.54
CA VAL A 226 4.15 -10.27 -33.17
C VAL A 226 3.66 -9.17 -32.24
N SER A 227 2.48 -8.59 -32.52
CA SER A 227 1.92 -7.53 -31.67
C SER A 227 1.69 -7.98 -30.22
N ILE A 228 1.21 -9.20 -30.01
CA ILE A 228 0.94 -9.77 -28.68
C ILE A 228 2.23 -10.02 -27.92
N LEU A 229 3.26 -10.54 -28.59
CA LEU A 229 4.59 -10.71 -28.00
C LEU A 229 5.15 -9.35 -27.54
N LEU A 230 4.99 -8.30 -28.36
CA LEU A 230 5.41 -6.95 -28.01
C LEU A 230 4.61 -6.38 -26.84
N VAL A 231 3.28 -6.57 -26.79
CA VAL A 231 2.44 -6.16 -25.66
C VAL A 231 2.88 -6.87 -24.38
N GLY A 232 3.00 -8.20 -24.42
CA GLY A 232 3.38 -9.00 -23.26
C GLY A 232 4.76 -8.63 -22.73
N TYR A 233 5.73 -8.44 -23.64
CA TYR A 233 7.07 -7.97 -23.29
C TYR A 233 7.03 -6.55 -22.71
N ALA A 234 6.35 -5.61 -23.35
CA ALA A 234 6.29 -4.22 -22.89
C ALA A 234 5.66 -4.12 -21.49
N VAL A 235 4.58 -4.86 -21.22
CA VAL A 235 3.92 -4.84 -19.91
C VAL A 235 4.75 -5.54 -18.85
N ALA A 236 5.37 -6.69 -19.17
CA ALA A 236 6.29 -7.35 -18.24
C ALA A 236 7.48 -6.45 -17.89
N HIS A 237 8.09 -5.80 -18.90
CA HIS A 237 9.17 -4.83 -18.72
C HIS A 237 8.75 -3.64 -17.88
N TYR A 238 7.56 -3.09 -18.16
CA TYR A 238 7.01 -1.99 -17.40
C TYR A 238 6.74 -2.34 -15.93
N ALA A 239 6.14 -3.50 -15.68
CA ALA A 239 5.88 -3.99 -14.33
C ALA A 239 7.20 -4.21 -13.58
N ALA A 240 8.23 -4.72 -14.26
CA ALA A 240 9.56 -4.86 -13.67
C ALA A 240 10.19 -3.51 -13.32
N LEU A 241 10.05 -2.49 -14.18
CA LEU A 241 10.53 -1.13 -13.89
C LEU A 241 9.81 -0.48 -12.71
N LEU A 242 8.48 -0.67 -12.58
CA LEU A 242 7.69 -0.11 -11.48
C LEU A 242 7.95 -0.80 -10.14
N GLU A 243 8.22 -2.11 -10.17
CA GLU A 243 8.44 -2.92 -8.97
C GLU A 243 9.93 -3.06 -8.60
N GLY A 244 10.82 -2.27 -9.22
CA GLY A 244 12.27 -2.29 -8.94
C GLY A 244 12.99 -3.59 -9.31
N ARG A 245 12.33 -4.48 -10.08
CA ARG A 245 12.83 -5.82 -10.38
C ARG A 245 13.81 -5.78 -11.56
N LEU A 246 15.01 -6.33 -11.38
CA LEU A 246 15.94 -6.60 -12.48
C LEU A 246 15.40 -7.76 -13.33
N MET A 247 14.76 -7.43 -14.46
CA MET A 247 14.12 -8.41 -15.33
C MET A 247 15.09 -9.30 -16.13
N ASP A 248 16.40 -9.03 -16.05
CA ASP A 248 17.41 -9.60 -16.95
C ASP A 248 17.58 -11.12 -16.84
N ARG A 249 17.07 -11.76 -15.78
CA ARG A 249 17.19 -13.23 -15.60
C ARG A 249 15.85 -13.93 -15.40
N ASP A 250 14.97 -13.44 -14.54
CA ASP A 250 13.76 -14.18 -14.15
C ASP A 250 12.77 -14.41 -15.31
N PHE A 251 12.61 -13.45 -16.22
CA PHE A 251 11.71 -13.58 -17.37
C PHE A 251 12.16 -14.65 -18.36
N PRO A 252 13.42 -14.63 -18.89
CA PRO A 252 13.88 -15.69 -19.78
C PRO A 252 13.97 -17.05 -19.09
N TYR A 253 14.30 -17.12 -17.80
CA TYR A 253 14.26 -18.38 -17.05
C TYR A 253 12.84 -18.94 -16.93
N ALA A 254 11.85 -18.09 -16.61
CA ALA A 254 10.46 -18.52 -16.55
C ALA A 254 9.98 -19.03 -17.92
N VAL A 255 10.27 -18.29 -19.00
CA VAL A 255 9.92 -18.71 -20.37
C VAL A 255 10.62 -20.02 -20.75
N LEU A 256 11.90 -20.20 -20.40
CA LEU A 256 12.63 -21.43 -20.70
C LEU A 256 12.13 -22.63 -19.91
N VAL A 257 11.97 -22.51 -18.59
CA VAL A 257 11.58 -23.62 -17.72
C VAL A 257 10.12 -23.99 -17.97
N VAL A 258 9.20 -23.02 -17.85
CA VAL A 258 7.76 -23.25 -18.08
C VAL A 258 7.51 -23.62 -19.53
N GLY A 259 8.20 -22.99 -20.48
CA GLY A 259 8.12 -23.32 -21.90
C GLY A 259 8.65 -24.72 -22.22
N SER A 260 9.71 -25.18 -21.55
CA SER A 260 10.23 -26.55 -21.73
C SER A 260 9.23 -27.60 -21.25
N PHE A 261 8.71 -27.48 -20.03
CA PHE A 261 7.70 -28.41 -19.50
C PHE A 261 6.44 -28.42 -20.38
N THR A 262 5.94 -27.24 -20.74
CA THR A 262 4.79 -27.10 -21.63
C THR A 262 5.07 -27.71 -23.00
N GLY A 263 6.25 -27.46 -23.56
CA GLY A 263 6.69 -27.99 -24.85
C GLY A 263 6.70 -29.51 -24.88
N VAL A 264 7.11 -30.18 -23.80
CA VAL A 264 7.05 -31.65 -23.68
C VAL A 264 5.62 -32.17 -23.76
N TYR A 265 4.68 -31.59 -23.01
CA TYR A 265 3.27 -32.02 -23.04
C TYR A 265 2.62 -31.77 -24.40
N VAL A 266 2.90 -30.63 -25.02
CA VAL A 266 2.40 -30.28 -26.35
C VAL A 266 2.99 -31.20 -27.42
N LEU A 267 4.28 -31.54 -27.33
CA LEU A 267 4.93 -32.48 -28.24
C LEU A 267 4.31 -33.88 -28.12
N ILE A 268 4.07 -34.37 -26.91
CA ILE A 268 3.38 -35.64 -26.68
C ILE A 268 1.98 -35.59 -27.30
N GLY A 269 1.21 -34.53 -27.02
CA GLY A 269 -0.11 -34.32 -27.63
C GLY A 269 -0.05 -34.31 -29.16
N TRP A 270 0.94 -33.63 -29.74
CA TRP A 270 1.13 -33.53 -31.19
C TRP A 270 1.45 -34.90 -31.82
N LEU A 271 2.32 -35.69 -31.20
CA LEU A 271 2.63 -37.05 -31.64
C LEU A 271 1.41 -37.97 -31.57
N LEU A 272 0.62 -37.88 -30.50
CA LEU A 272 -0.63 -38.64 -30.36
C LEU A 272 -1.68 -38.22 -31.41
N TYR A 273 -1.73 -36.94 -31.75
CA TYR A 273 -2.60 -36.43 -32.81
C TYR A 273 -2.19 -36.97 -34.18
N LEU A 274 -0.89 -36.93 -34.51
CA LEU A 274 -0.36 -37.51 -35.75
C LEU A 274 -0.60 -39.04 -35.82
N GLY A 275 -0.55 -39.72 -34.68
CA GLY A 275 -0.88 -41.14 -34.55
C GLY A 275 -2.38 -41.46 -34.57
N GLY A 276 -3.26 -40.46 -34.72
CA GLY A 276 -4.71 -40.63 -34.74
C GLY A 276 -5.33 -41.05 -33.41
N GLN A 277 -4.59 -41.00 -32.30
CA GLN A 277 -5.03 -41.45 -30.98
C GLN A 277 -5.91 -40.41 -30.28
N ILE A 278 -5.71 -39.12 -30.59
CA ILE A 278 -6.48 -38.01 -30.02
C ILE A 278 -7.03 -37.09 -31.10
N SER A 279 -8.14 -36.40 -30.79
CA SER A 279 -8.72 -35.39 -31.68
C SER A 279 -7.93 -34.07 -31.63
N PHE A 280 -8.10 -33.21 -32.64
CA PHE A 280 -7.51 -31.87 -32.64
C PHE A 280 -7.99 -31.01 -31.46
N VAL A 281 -9.24 -31.18 -31.02
CA VAL A 281 -9.76 -30.51 -29.82
C VAL A 281 -9.00 -30.94 -28.57
N ALA A 282 -8.70 -32.23 -28.44
CA ALA A 282 -7.92 -32.74 -27.30
C ALA A 282 -6.49 -32.17 -27.31
N LEU A 283 -5.85 -32.03 -28.48
CA LEU A 283 -4.54 -31.37 -28.61
C LEU A 283 -4.59 -29.93 -28.08
N VAL A 284 -5.60 -29.15 -28.49
CA VAL A 284 -5.79 -27.75 -28.04
C VAL A 284 -6.06 -27.69 -26.53
N LEU A 285 -6.86 -28.61 -25.98
CA LEU A 285 -7.10 -28.69 -24.54
C LEU A 285 -5.85 -29.06 -23.75
N VAL A 286 -5.01 -29.96 -24.27
CA VAL A 286 -3.71 -30.30 -23.68
C VAL A 286 -2.80 -29.06 -23.68
N LEU A 287 -2.75 -28.30 -24.78
CA LEU A 287 -1.98 -27.05 -24.87
C LEU A 287 -2.44 -26.04 -23.82
N ILE A 288 -3.73 -25.68 -23.81
CA ILE A 288 -4.30 -24.70 -22.88
C ILE A 288 -4.16 -25.18 -21.43
N GLY A 289 -4.50 -26.44 -21.17
CA GLY A 289 -4.45 -27.05 -19.84
C GLY A 289 -3.04 -27.12 -19.28
N SER A 290 -2.03 -27.43 -20.10
CA SER A 290 -0.63 -27.49 -19.67
C SER A 290 -0.11 -26.10 -19.28
N ILE A 291 -0.38 -25.08 -20.11
CA ILE A 291 0.02 -23.70 -19.83
C ILE A 291 -0.68 -23.17 -18.58
N ALA A 292 -2.00 -23.36 -18.49
CA ALA A 292 -2.78 -22.91 -17.35
C ALA A 292 -2.34 -23.63 -16.06
N ALA A 293 -2.14 -24.95 -16.09
CA ALA A 293 -1.71 -25.71 -14.92
C ALA A 293 -0.33 -25.25 -14.42
N ASN A 294 0.67 -25.16 -15.30
CA ASN A 294 2.00 -24.69 -14.91
C ASN A 294 1.96 -23.27 -14.34
N SER A 295 1.21 -22.39 -15.01
CA SER A 295 1.09 -21.00 -14.57
C SER A 295 0.36 -20.84 -13.23
N LEU A 296 -0.71 -21.60 -13.02
CA LEU A 296 -1.48 -21.58 -11.77
C LEU A 296 -0.68 -22.19 -10.62
N LEU A 297 0.14 -23.22 -10.87
CA LEU A 297 1.03 -23.79 -9.85
C LEU A 297 2.10 -22.80 -9.41
N ASP A 298 2.74 -22.11 -10.36
CA ASP A 298 3.72 -21.07 -10.03
C ASP A 298 3.07 -19.88 -9.31
N GLY A 299 1.88 -19.46 -9.75
CA GLY A 299 1.08 -18.45 -9.06
C GLY A 299 0.68 -18.87 -7.64
N ALA A 300 0.26 -20.12 -7.45
CA ALA A 300 -0.10 -20.67 -6.15
C ALA A 300 1.10 -20.74 -5.21
N ARG A 301 2.28 -21.13 -5.69
CA ARG A 301 3.53 -21.08 -4.89
C ARG A 301 3.81 -19.67 -4.39
N ILE A 302 3.77 -18.67 -5.28
CA ILE A 302 4.02 -17.26 -4.92
C ILE A 302 2.97 -16.76 -3.92
N ALA A 303 1.70 -17.11 -4.11
CA ALA A 303 0.62 -16.72 -3.20
C ALA A 303 0.77 -17.38 -1.81
N VAL A 304 1.12 -18.66 -1.78
CA VAL A 304 1.38 -19.42 -0.55
C VAL A 304 2.57 -18.83 0.19
N ASP A 305 3.68 -18.57 -0.50
CA ASP A 305 4.86 -17.93 0.10
C ASP A 305 4.45 -16.57 0.70
N ARG A 306 3.72 -15.73 -0.04
CA ARG A 306 3.27 -14.42 0.46
C ARG A 306 2.40 -14.53 1.72
N ILE A 307 1.45 -15.48 1.78
CA ILE A 307 0.56 -15.67 2.94
C ILE A 307 1.34 -16.23 4.13
N LEU A 308 2.23 -17.21 3.91
CA LEU A 308 3.00 -17.85 4.98
C LEU A 308 4.06 -16.90 5.56
N TYR A 309 4.75 -16.13 4.72
CA TYR A 309 5.76 -15.17 5.16
C TYR A 309 5.17 -14.01 5.98
N GLN A 310 3.98 -13.50 5.64
CA GLN A 310 3.31 -12.43 6.42
C GLN A 310 3.14 -12.80 7.92
N SER A 311 2.95 -14.07 8.25
CA SER A 311 2.76 -14.52 9.64
C SER A 311 4.05 -14.43 10.48
N GLN A 312 5.22 -14.72 9.90
CA GLN A 312 6.51 -14.66 10.60
C GLN A 312 6.94 -13.21 10.84
N PHE A 313 6.64 -12.32 9.89
CA PHE A 313 6.96 -10.90 10.00
C PHE A 313 6.02 -10.15 10.93
N GLN A 314 4.75 -10.57 11.03
CA GLN A 314 3.85 -10.05 12.05
C GLN A 314 4.39 -10.32 13.46
N LYS A 315 5.00 -11.49 13.69
CA LYS A 315 5.69 -11.81 14.95
C LYS A 315 6.92 -10.93 15.16
N LEU A 316 7.77 -10.75 14.15
CA LEU A 316 8.93 -9.86 14.25
C LEU A 316 8.53 -8.42 14.58
N ARG A 317 7.52 -7.88 13.88
CA ARG A 317 6.96 -6.54 14.13
C ARG A 317 6.37 -6.43 15.55
N ASN A 318 5.65 -7.44 16.01
CA ASN A 318 5.09 -7.44 17.35
C ASN A 318 6.19 -7.52 18.42
N ASN A 319 7.24 -8.30 18.20
CA ASN A 319 8.40 -8.40 19.10
C ASN A 319 9.17 -7.08 19.16
N LEU A 320 9.38 -6.40 18.02
CA LEU A 320 10.03 -5.09 17.98
C LEU A 320 9.18 -4.00 18.64
N ARG A 321 7.85 -4.06 18.48
CA ARG A 321 6.93 -3.19 19.23
C ARG A 321 6.94 -3.48 20.73
N ALA A 322 7.09 -4.74 21.14
CA ALA A 322 7.25 -5.09 22.55
C ALA A 322 8.55 -4.52 23.12
N LEU A 323 9.67 -4.69 22.42
CA LEU A 323 10.97 -4.09 22.76
C LEU A 323 10.89 -2.55 22.84
N ALA A 324 10.16 -1.91 21.93
CA ALA A 324 9.93 -0.47 21.95
C ALA A 324 9.04 0.01 23.12
N ARG A 325 8.15 -0.85 23.63
CA ARG A 325 7.26 -0.52 24.77
C ARG A 325 7.93 -0.78 26.12
N GLU A 326 8.72 -1.84 26.24
CA GLU A 326 9.55 -2.11 27.42
C GLU A 326 10.67 -1.07 27.60
N ALA A 327 10.96 -0.31 26.54
CA ALA A 327 11.90 0.80 26.50
C ALA A 327 11.58 1.98 27.46
N GLY A 328 10.50 1.93 28.24
CA GLY A 328 10.31 2.81 29.41
C GLY A 328 11.21 2.45 30.61
N THR A 329 11.90 1.31 30.59
CA THR A 329 12.63 0.75 31.73
C THR A 329 14.16 0.76 31.54
N GLY A 330 14.82 1.86 31.92
CA GLY A 330 16.24 1.88 32.34
C GLY A 330 17.39 1.65 31.33
N GLY A 331 17.18 1.08 30.13
CA GLY A 331 18.28 0.77 29.19
C GLY A 331 18.70 1.94 28.27
N THR A 332 19.98 2.00 27.90
CA THR A 332 20.55 3.02 26.98
C THR A 332 20.10 2.82 25.52
N LEU A 333 20.14 3.88 24.69
CA LEU A 333 19.76 3.79 23.26
C LEU A 333 20.57 2.74 22.50
N SER A 334 21.87 2.63 22.77
CA SER A 334 22.77 1.67 22.12
C SER A 334 22.39 0.22 22.42
N GLU A 335 22.04 -0.10 23.68
CA GLU A 335 21.59 -1.44 24.07
C GLU A 335 20.29 -1.84 23.36
N ARG A 336 19.38 -0.88 23.16
CA ARG A 336 18.11 -1.12 22.44
C ARG A 336 18.35 -1.36 20.97
N LEU A 337 19.18 -0.54 20.34
CA LEU A 337 19.55 -0.72 18.94
C LEU A 337 20.28 -2.05 18.72
N GLN A 338 21.08 -2.49 19.70
CA GLN A 338 21.72 -3.80 19.69
C GLN A 338 20.70 -4.94 19.70
N ALA A 339 19.74 -4.93 20.63
CA ALA A 339 18.69 -5.95 20.69
C ALA A 339 17.84 -6.01 19.40
N ILE A 340 17.54 -4.85 18.80
CA ILE A 340 16.83 -4.77 17.53
C ILE A 340 17.68 -5.35 16.40
N LEU A 341 18.95 -4.95 16.30
CA LEU A 341 19.87 -5.45 15.28
C LEU A 341 20.05 -6.97 15.37
N ASP A 342 20.21 -7.51 16.58
CA ASP A 342 20.35 -8.95 16.79
C ASP A 342 19.09 -9.72 16.39
N SER A 343 17.91 -9.17 16.68
CA SER A 343 16.62 -9.75 16.26
C SER A 343 16.46 -9.77 14.73
N VAL A 344 16.87 -8.69 14.05
CA VAL A 344 16.88 -8.61 12.58
C VAL A 344 17.90 -9.60 12.01
N CYS A 345 19.13 -9.62 12.50
CA CYS A 345 20.18 -10.52 12.01
C CYS A 345 19.81 -11.99 12.21
N HIS A 346 19.23 -12.35 13.36
CA HIS A 346 18.78 -13.72 13.62
C HIS A 346 17.61 -14.12 12.70
N THR A 347 16.64 -13.24 12.50
CA THR A 347 15.45 -13.54 11.68
C THR A 347 15.80 -13.73 10.20
N PHE A 348 16.67 -12.87 9.67
CA PHE A 348 17.11 -12.95 8.27
C PHE A 348 18.33 -13.86 8.07
N ARG A 349 18.84 -14.50 9.14
CA ARG A 349 20.08 -15.30 9.16
C ARG A 349 21.24 -14.57 8.50
N ILE A 350 21.59 -13.41 9.05
CA ILE A 350 22.66 -12.54 8.58
C ILE A 350 23.80 -12.62 9.59
N GLN A 351 25.04 -12.85 9.11
CA GLN A 351 26.20 -12.99 9.99
C GLN A 351 26.83 -11.66 10.38
N ARG A 352 26.69 -10.61 9.55
CA ARG A 352 27.35 -9.32 9.76
C ARG A 352 26.36 -8.18 9.56
N GLY A 353 26.28 -7.25 10.49
CA GLY A 353 25.46 -6.05 10.34
C GLY A 353 25.79 -4.99 11.38
N PHE A 354 25.43 -3.74 11.13
CA PHE A 354 25.60 -2.66 12.10
C PHE A 354 24.58 -1.53 11.88
N VAL A 355 24.32 -0.76 12.93
CA VAL A 355 23.45 0.43 12.89
C VAL A 355 24.29 1.67 13.15
N VAL A 356 24.16 2.67 12.28
CA VAL A 356 24.75 4.00 12.47
C VAL A 356 23.67 5.03 12.75
N LEU A 357 24.00 6.00 13.59
CA LEU A 357 23.20 7.21 13.78
C LEU A 357 24.02 8.45 13.43
N ALA A 358 23.35 9.49 12.95
CA ALA A 358 23.96 10.78 12.71
C ALA A 358 24.32 11.45 14.05
N GLN A 359 25.58 11.81 14.21
CA GLN A 359 26.08 12.67 15.27
C GLN A 359 27.01 13.73 14.66
N ASP A 360 26.66 15.00 14.82
CA ASP A 360 27.35 16.15 14.23
C ASP A 360 27.44 16.07 12.68
N GLN A 361 28.63 15.79 12.14
CA GLN A 361 28.94 15.71 10.70
C GLN A 361 29.34 14.28 10.27
N GLN A 362 29.21 13.27 11.14
CA GLN A 362 29.62 11.90 10.85
C GLN A 362 28.55 10.88 11.24
N TRP A 363 28.64 9.69 10.63
CA TRP A 363 27.87 8.52 11.03
C TRP A 363 28.64 7.78 12.11
N LEU A 364 28.02 7.50 13.25
CA LEU A 364 28.67 6.79 14.35
C LEU A 364 27.96 5.45 14.61
N VAL A 365 28.72 4.36 14.62
CA VAL A 365 28.20 3.01 14.89
C VAL A 365 27.71 2.92 16.33
N ARG A 366 26.42 2.57 16.49
CA ARG A 366 25.71 2.46 17.78
C ARG A 366 25.39 1.02 18.17
N ALA A 367 25.24 0.14 17.18
CA ALA A 367 25.01 -1.29 17.37
C ALA A 367 25.77 -2.07 16.30
N THR A 368 26.25 -3.26 16.66
CA THR A 368 27.05 -4.10 15.75
C THR A 368 26.79 -5.58 15.98
N HIS A 369 26.77 -6.34 14.90
CA HIS A 369 26.64 -7.79 14.88
C HIS A 369 27.78 -8.32 14.01
N GLN A 370 28.89 -8.74 14.64
CA GLN A 370 30.12 -9.26 13.98
C GLN A 370 30.65 -8.41 12.80
N ALA A 371 30.46 -7.09 12.87
CA ALA A 371 30.85 -6.12 11.86
C ALA A 371 31.83 -5.08 12.43
N GLN A 372 31.67 -3.80 12.08
CA GLN A 372 32.50 -2.72 12.59
C GLN A 372 32.26 -2.47 14.09
N PRO A 373 33.28 -2.10 14.88
CA PRO A 373 33.12 -1.90 16.31
C PRO A 373 32.25 -0.69 16.65
N ILE A 374 31.61 -0.71 17.83
CA ILE A 374 30.86 0.42 18.37
C ILE A 374 31.81 1.62 18.50
N GLY A 375 31.36 2.80 18.07
CA GLY A 375 32.18 4.01 18.06
C GLY A 375 33.00 4.25 16.79
N TYR A 376 33.00 3.32 15.83
CA TYR A 376 33.59 3.56 14.51
C TYR A 376 32.80 4.65 13.74
N THR A 377 33.51 5.55 13.04
CA THR A 377 32.89 6.64 12.29
C THR A 377 32.99 6.46 10.77
N PHE A 378 31.96 6.92 10.07
CA PHE A 378 31.96 7.04 8.61
C PHE A 378 31.69 8.49 8.18
N ALA A 379 32.30 8.89 7.07
CA ALA A 379 31.97 10.14 6.40
C ALA A 379 30.51 10.12 5.92
N ARG A 380 29.84 11.29 5.96
CA ARG A 380 28.40 11.39 5.69
C ARG A 380 28.01 10.84 4.31
N GLU A 381 28.86 11.09 3.32
CA GLU A 381 28.70 10.71 1.92
C GLU A 381 28.67 9.19 1.67
N ILE A 382 29.27 8.39 2.57
CA ILE A 382 29.41 6.94 2.36
C ILE A 382 28.07 6.22 2.56
N LEU A 383 27.25 6.71 3.50
CA LEU A 383 25.97 6.09 3.89
C LEU A 383 24.76 7.01 3.63
N ALA A 384 24.99 8.13 2.93
CA ALA A 384 23.91 9.01 2.51
C ALA A 384 23.12 8.38 1.36
N THR A 385 21.92 7.92 1.64
CA THR A 385 21.01 7.36 0.63
C THR A 385 19.57 7.72 0.95
N THR A 386 18.77 7.97 -0.09
CA THR A 386 17.34 8.25 0.02
C THR A 386 16.51 6.97 0.09
N GLU A 387 17.04 5.86 -0.45
CA GLU A 387 16.36 4.58 -0.58
C GLU A 387 17.29 3.42 -0.21
N SER A 388 16.72 2.24 0.02
CA SER A 388 17.49 1.03 0.29
C SER A 388 18.40 0.68 -0.89
N GLN A 389 19.71 0.62 -0.67
CA GLN A 389 20.69 0.38 -1.72
C GLN A 389 21.40 -0.96 -1.52
N ARG A 390 21.36 -1.82 -2.54
CA ARG A 390 22.19 -3.03 -2.58
C ARG A 390 23.64 -2.65 -2.86
N LEU A 391 24.54 -3.08 -2.00
CA LEU A 391 25.98 -2.88 -2.15
C LEU A 391 26.60 -4.01 -2.95
N ASN A 392 27.59 -3.67 -3.78
CA ASN A 392 28.42 -4.67 -4.42
C ASN A 392 29.49 -5.12 -3.40
N PRO A 393 29.73 -6.42 -3.19
CA PRO A 393 30.69 -6.93 -2.20
C PRO A 393 32.17 -6.49 -2.36
N SER A 394 32.48 -5.55 -3.26
CA SER A 394 33.84 -5.10 -3.61
C SER A 394 34.19 -3.68 -3.15
N ASP A 395 33.40 -3.02 -2.30
CA ASP A 395 33.61 -1.60 -1.96
C ASP A 395 34.68 -1.37 -0.87
N GLU A 396 35.71 -0.59 -1.20
CA GLU A 396 36.93 -0.27 -0.41
C GLU A 396 36.74 0.72 0.77
N LYS A 397 35.53 0.88 1.33
CA LYS A 397 35.22 1.95 2.31
C LYS A 397 34.75 1.45 3.68
N GLY A 398 35.35 0.37 4.19
CA GLY A 398 34.96 -0.22 5.49
C GLY A 398 33.61 -0.95 5.47
N LEU A 399 33.06 -1.20 4.28
CA LEU A 399 31.81 -1.93 4.03
C LEU A 399 32.06 -3.39 3.60
N TYR A 400 33.23 -3.94 3.93
CA TYR A 400 33.61 -5.28 3.50
C TYR A 400 32.64 -6.35 4.02
N GLY A 401 32.09 -7.15 3.10
CA GLY A 401 31.10 -8.19 3.41
C GLY A 401 29.68 -7.65 3.66
N MET A 402 29.45 -6.35 3.43
CA MET A 402 28.12 -5.76 3.45
C MET A 402 27.48 -5.82 2.06
N THR A 403 26.17 -5.99 2.02
CA THR A 403 25.40 -6.15 0.77
C THR A 403 24.17 -5.26 0.69
N LEU A 404 23.79 -4.60 1.79
CA LEU A 404 22.59 -3.78 1.84
C LEU A 404 22.75 -2.60 2.81
N ILE A 405 22.32 -1.42 2.39
CA ILE A 405 22.12 -0.24 3.24
C ILE A 405 20.63 0.10 3.22
N VAL A 406 20.05 0.31 4.40
CA VAL A 406 18.66 0.75 4.58
C VAL A 406 18.66 2.05 5.42
N PRO A 407 18.21 3.19 4.87
CA PRO A 407 18.26 4.47 5.58
C PRO A 407 17.21 4.57 6.69
N LEU A 408 17.53 5.28 7.78
CA LEU A 408 16.60 5.63 8.86
C LEU A 408 16.21 7.10 8.73
N PHE A 409 14.91 7.38 8.62
CA PHE A 409 14.37 8.74 8.45
C PHE A 409 13.52 9.20 9.63
N ALA A 410 13.69 10.46 10.03
CA ALA A 410 12.76 11.14 10.93
C ALA A 410 12.55 12.58 10.45
N GLY A 411 11.29 13.00 10.32
CA GLY A 411 10.94 14.36 9.89
C GLY A 411 11.49 14.75 8.51
N GLY A 412 11.67 13.79 7.60
CA GLY A 412 12.23 14.00 6.25
C GLY A 412 13.76 14.08 6.19
N ASN A 413 14.46 13.95 7.31
CA ASN A 413 15.92 13.92 7.36
C ASN A 413 16.43 12.50 7.68
N GLN A 414 17.51 12.08 7.01
CA GLN A 414 18.17 10.82 7.32
C GLN A 414 18.90 10.96 8.67
N ILE A 415 18.42 10.24 9.67
CA ILE A 415 18.96 10.23 11.04
C ILE A 415 19.92 9.07 11.30
N GLY A 416 19.96 8.08 10.41
CA GLY A 416 20.78 6.87 10.55
C GLY A 416 20.75 5.99 9.31
N ALA A 417 21.38 4.82 9.42
CA ALA A 417 21.25 3.73 8.47
C ALA A 417 21.50 2.38 9.16
N ILE A 418 20.87 1.33 8.65
CA ILE A 418 21.16 -0.06 8.98
C ILE A 418 21.93 -0.65 7.81
N VAL A 419 23.08 -1.25 8.09
CA VAL A 419 23.94 -1.87 7.09
C VAL A 419 24.01 -3.37 7.37
N LEU A 420 23.66 -4.19 6.38
CA LEU A 420 23.53 -5.63 6.51
C LEU A 420 24.39 -6.38 5.49
N GLY A 421 25.03 -7.46 5.93
CA GLY A 421 25.81 -8.38 5.12
C GLY A 421 24.97 -9.46 4.46
N ALA A 422 25.62 -10.35 3.71
CA ALA A 422 24.92 -11.41 2.99
C ALA A 422 24.16 -12.37 3.94
N LYS A 423 22.99 -12.84 3.49
CA LYS A 423 22.25 -13.93 4.14
C LYS A 423 23.06 -15.23 4.11
N GLU A 424 22.94 -16.06 5.13
CA GLU A 424 23.55 -17.40 5.18
C GLU A 424 23.10 -18.30 4.03
N SER A 425 21.86 -18.13 3.55
CA SER A 425 21.33 -18.84 2.39
C SER A 425 22.04 -18.48 1.08
N LYS A 426 22.90 -17.45 1.09
CA LYS A 426 23.55 -16.85 -0.09
C LYS A 426 22.58 -16.30 -1.14
N GLN A 427 21.30 -16.23 -0.82
CA GLN A 427 20.30 -15.58 -1.65
C GLN A 427 20.41 -14.05 -1.48
N ALA A 428 20.19 -13.34 -2.58
CA ALA A 428 20.05 -11.88 -2.53
C ALA A 428 18.82 -11.49 -1.68
N TYR A 429 18.85 -10.29 -1.09
CA TYR A 429 17.68 -9.70 -0.45
C TYR A 429 16.57 -9.51 -1.50
N SER A 430 15.43 -10.15 -1.29
CA SER A 430 14.24 -9.99 -2.12
C SER A 430 13.60 -8.62 -1.86
N GLU A 431 12.78 -8.13 -2.78
CA GLU A 431 12.01 -6.89 -2.58
C GLU A 431 11.10 -6.97 -1.35
N ASN A 432 10.54 -8.14 -1.07
CA ASN A 432 9.74 -8.33 0.14
C ASN A 432 10.60 -8.16 1.40
N ASP A 433 11.87 -8.59 1.38
CA ASP A 433 12.79 -8.32 2.50
C ASP A 433 13.11 -6.82 2.63
N LEU A 434 13.24 -6.10 1.51
CA LEU A 434 13.53 -4.66 1.50
C LEU A 434 12.36 -3.85 2.03
N GLU A 435 11.14 -4.07 1.53
CA GLU A 435 9.91 -3.43 2.01
C GLU A 435 9.73 -3.66 3.52
N LEU A 436 10.04 -4.87 3.98
CA LEU A 436 10.00 -5.18 5.41
C LEU A 436 11.07 -4.46 6.21
N LEU A 437 12.31 -4.42 5.73
CA LEU A 437 13.38 -3.69 6.40
C LEU A 437 13.09 -2.18 6.46
N GLU A 438 12.45 -1.62 5.43
CA GLU A 438 11.97 -0.23 5.41
C GLU A 438 10.88 0.01 6.48
N ASP A 439 9.87 -0.88 6.55
CA ASP A 439 8.85 -0.87 7.60
C ASP A 439 9.45 -0.98 9.03
N LEU A 440 10.57 -1.69 9.17
CA LEU A 440 11.31 -1.79 10.43
C LEU A 440 12.10 -0.52 10.72
N THR A 441 12.70 0.10 9.72
CA THR A 441 13.42 1.38 9.89
C THR A 441 12.50 2.50 10.35
N ASP A 442 11.23 2.52 9.94
CA ASP A 442 10.24 3.46 10.47
C ASP A 442 10.02 3.28 11.97
N GLN A 443 9.92 2.03 12.42
CA GLN A 443 9.77 1.72 13.85
C GLN A 443 11.03 2.09 14.64
N ILE A 444 12.22 1.77 14.12
CA ILE A 444 13.49 2.13 14.75
C ILE A 444 13.63 3.65 14.83
N SER A 445 13.26 4.37 13.77
CA SER A 445 13.28 5.82 13.74
C SER A 445 12.33 6.42 14.78
N SER A 446 11.15 5.82 14.98
CA SER A 446 10.23 6.23 16.05
C SER A 446 10.81 6.04 17.45
N VAL A 447 11.55 4.94 17.68
CA VAL A 447 12.21 4.66 18.97
C VAL A 447 13.36 5.64 19.22
N VAL A 448 14.21 5.86 18.21
CA VAL A 448 15.31 6.83 18.28
C VAL A 448 14.76 8.24 18.57
N HIS A 449 13.69 8.63 17.89
CA HIS A 449 13.04 9.92 18.12
C HIS A 449 12.42 10.03 19.52
N ALA A 450 11.76 8.98 20.01
CA ALA A 450 11.16 8.96 21.34
C ALA A 450 12.23 9.08 22.44
N VAL A 451 13.37 8.38 22.30
CA VAL A 451 14.47 8.46 23.26
C VAL A 451 15.13 9.85 23.25
N ARG A 452 15.39 10.42 22.07
CA ARG A 452 15.92 11.80 21.97
C ARG A 452 15.00 12.82 22.62
N LEU A 453 13.70 12.74 22.37
CA LEU A 453 12.71 13.63 22.98
C LEU A 453 12.68 13.47 24.51
N GLN A 454 12.86 12.24 25.02
CA GLN A 454 12.94 11.98 26.45
C GLN A 454 14.20 12.59 27.08
N GLU A 455 15.36 12.46 26.43
CA GLU A 455 16.62 13.08 26.87
C GLU A 455 16.51 14.62 26.87
N GLU A 456 15.92 15.22 25.83
CA GLU A 456 15.67 16.66 25.76
C GLU A 456 14.72 17.13 26.87
N ASN A 457 13.65 16.40 27.12
CA ASN A 457 12.70 16.70 28.19
C ASN A 457 13.35 16.58 29.58
N ALA A 458 14.17 15.55 29.81
CA ALA A 458 14.91 15.38 31.05
C ALA A 458 15.87 16.55 31.29
N ALA A 459 16.66 16.93 30.28
CA ALA A 459 17.55 18.09 30.35
C ALA A 459 16.80 19.41 30.59
N SER A 460 15.59 19.55 30.03
CA SER A 460 14.73 20.72 30.27
C SER A 460 14.20 20.77 31.70
N ILE A 461 13.81 19.62 32.27
CA ILE A 461 13.41 19.51 33.67
C ILE A 461 14.57 19.86 34.61
N ASP A 462 15.77 19.34 34.36
CA ASP A 462 16.94 19.65 35.17
C ASP A 462 17.25 21.15 35.17
N ARG A 463 17.17 21.81 34.01
CA ARG A 463 17.29 23.28 33.91
C ARG A 463 16.23 24.01 34.71
N MET A 464 14.96 23.61 34.61
CA MET A 464 13.87 24.23 35.39
C MET A 464 14.05 24.03 36.90
N VAL A 465 14.55 22.88 37.35
CA VAL A 465 14.84 22.60 38.75
C VAL A 465 16.00 23.46 39.25
N GLU A 466 17.06 23.63 38.47
CA GLU A 466 18.17 24.53 38.78
C GLU A 466 17.70 25.99 38.90
N GLU A 467 16.91 26.47 37.94
CA GLU A 467 16.33 27.82 37.97
C GLU A 467 15.43 28.05 39.17
N PHE A 468 14.59 27.07 39.52
CA PHE A 468 13.72 27.14 40.68
C PHE A 468 14.52 27.24 41.99
N ARG A 469 15.55 26.39 42.14
CA ARG A 469 16.45 26.43 43.32
C ARG A 469 17.20 27.76 43.42
N ALA A 470 17.62 28.34 42.30
CA ALA A 470 18.24 29.66 42.29
C ALA A 470 17.26 30.77 42.75
N LYS A 471 16.01 30.71 42.28
CA LYS A 471 14.94 31.65 42.63
C LYS A 471 14.52 31.53 44.10
N GLU A 472 14.46 30.32 44.64
CA GLU A 472 14.18 30.05 46.04
C GLU A 472 15.25 30.65 46.97
N ARG A 473 16.54 30.52 46.61
CA ARG A 473 17.64 31.16 47.36
C ARG A 473 17.50 32.69 47.39
N THR A 474 17.17 33.31 46.26
CA THR A 474 16.93 34.77 46.22
C THR A 474 15.73 35.21 47.06
N LEU A 475 14.65 34.42 47.08
CA LEU A 475 13.47 34.70 47.90
C LEU A 475 13.76 34.53 49.40
N GLN A 476 14.54 33.52 49.81
CA GLN A 476 14.97 33.37 51.20
C GLN A 476 15.80 34.56 51.69
N LEU A 477 16.69 35.10 50.84
CA LEU A 477 17.45 36.32 51.15
C LEU A 477 16.54 37.55 51.28
N GLN A 478 15.48 37.66 50.46
CA GLN A 478 14.49 38.72 50.57
C GLN A 478 13.61 38.60 51.83
N VAL A 479 13.18 37.39 52.19
CA VAL A 479 12.38 37.13 53.41
C VAL A 479 13.19 37.47 54.67
N GLN A 480 14.49 37.16 54.69
CA GLN A 480 15.36 37.50 55.81
C GLN A 480 15.57 39.02 55.98
N THR A 481 15.42 39.79 54.89
CA THR A 481 15.43 41.26 54.91
C THR A 481 14.09 41.86 55.36
N ILE A 482 12.99 41.13 55.19
CA ILE A 482 11.62 41.56 55.55
C ILE A 482 11.29 41.27 57.02
N LEU A 483 11.99 40.33 57.67
CA LEU A 483 11.75 39.93 59.07
C LEU A 483 12.15 40.97 60.16
N THR A 484 12.64 42.16 59.79
CA THR A 484 13.06 43.21 60.74
C THR A 484 12.06 44.34 61.03
N THR A 485 10.79 44.25 60.62
CA THR A 485 9.79 45.31 60.91
C THR A 485 8.48 44.73 61.47
N PRO A 486 7.92 45.24 62.59
CA PRO A 486 6.72 44.67 63.19
C PRO A 486 5.42 45.14 62.52
N GLN A 487 4.57 44.14 62.20
CA GLN A 487 3.11 44.05 62.28
C GLN A 487 2.21 45.20 61.76
N ALA A 488 1.33 44.87 60.81
CA ALA A 488 -0.07 45.31 60.82
C ALA A 488 -0.96 44.43 59.91
N GLU A 489 -1.97 43.85 60.56
CA GLU A 489 -3.35 43.59 60.13
C GLU A 489 -3.70 43.21 58.67
N ASN A 490 -4.37 42.05 58.58
CA ASN A 490 -5.28 41.63 57.52
C ASN A 490 -6.41 42.65 57.31
N PRO A 491 -6.96 42.81 56.09
CA PRO A 491 -8.22 42.12 55.83
C PRO A 491 -8.47 41.62 54.39
N SER A 492 -9.09 40.44 54.31
CA SER A 492 -9.98 39.92 53.24
C SER A 492 -9.47 39.86 51.80
N ALA A 493 -9.01 38.68 51.39
CA ALA A 493 -8.71 38.34 49.99
C ALA A 493 -10.00 38.03 49.17
N PRO A 494 -10.04 38.35 47.87
CA PRO A 494 -11.19 38.09 46.99
C PRO A 494 -11.42 36.58 46.75
N LYS A 495 -12.70 36.20 46.60
CA LYS A 495 -13.17 34.82 46.39
C LYS A 495 -12.54 34.07 45.19
N ASP A 496 -11.96 34.78 44.24
CA ASP A 496 -11.34 34.17 43.05
C ASP A 496 -9.92 33.63 43.31
N VAL A 497 -9.22 34.14 44.33
CA VAL A 497 -7.83 33.74 44.64
C VAL A 497 -7.76 32.35 45.29
N ALA A 498 -8.80 31.94 46.03
CA ALA A 498 -8.88 30.62 46.66
C ALA A 498 -9.13 29.48 45.65
N ALA A 499 -9.89 29.73 44.58
CA ALA A 499 -10.12 28.72 43.54
C ALA A 499 -8.87 28.50 42.66
N GLU A 500 -8.06 29.55 42.45
CA GLU A 500 -6.87 29.47 41.62
C GLU A 500 -5.71 28.71 42.30
N SER A 501 -5.61 28.76 43.62
CA SER A 501 -4.66 27.95 44.40
C SER A 501 -5.04 26.46 44.51
N LEU A 502 -6.33 26.14 44.39
CA LEU A 502 -6.83 24.76 44.41
C LEU A 502 -6.65 24.03 43.08
N ARG A 503 -6.56 24.75 41.95
CA ARG A 503 -6.47 24.14 40.61
C ARG A 503 -5.33 23.12 40.46
N PRO A 504 -4.06 23.39 40.88
CA PRO A 504 -2.99 22.40 40.78
C PRO A 504 -3.23 21.16 41.63
N GLN A 505 -3.85 21.32 42.80
CA GLN A 505 -4.18 20.22 43.71
C GLN A 505 -5.31 19.35 43.14
N VAL A 506 -6.30 19.96 42.49
CA VAL A 506 -7.37 19.25 41.79
C VAL A 506 -6.84 18.47 40.60
N GLU A 507 -5.91 19.04 39.81
CA GLU A 507 -5.29 18.33 38.69
C GLU A 507 -4.47 17.12 39.18
N ASP A 508 -3.68 17.26 40.24
CA ASP A 508 -2.89 16.16 40.80
C ASP A 508 -3.78 15.04 41.39
N ALA A 509 -4.85 15.41 42.11
CA ALA A 509 -5.80 14.45 42.65
C ALA A 509 -6.58 13.70 41.55
N LEU A 510 -7.06 14.41 40.51
CA LEU A 510 -7.73 13.77 39.37
C LEU A 510 -6.80 12.85 38.59
N ARG A 511 -5.52 13.18 38.46
CA ARG A 511 -4.53 12.32 37.79
C ARG A 511 -4.32 10.97 38.51
N LYS A 512 -4.54 10.95 39.82
CA LYS A 512 -4.39 9.76 40.68
C LYS A 512 -5.73 9.32 41.26
N LEU A 513 -6.83 9.57 40.53
CA LEU A 513 -8.20 9.31 41.02
C LEU A 513 -8.44 7.85 41.44
N HIS A 514 -7.75 6.91 40.81
CA HIS A 514 -7.86 5.48 41.10
C HIS A 514 -6.96 5.01 42.26
N ASP A 515 -6.05 5.87 42.75
CA ASP A 515 -5.18 5.59 43.89
C ASP A 515 -5.80 6.13 45.19
N VAL A 516 -6.68 5.32 45.77
CA VAL A 516 -7.38 5.64 47.02
C VAL A 516 -6.45 5.83 48.21
N VAL A 517 -5.24 5.25 48.19
CA VAL A 517 -4.25 5.43 49.25
C VAL A 517 -3.65 6.83 49.15
N TYR A 518 -3.22 7.21 47.95
CA TYR A 518 -2.73 8.55 47.68
C TYR A 518 -3.77 9.64 47.98
N LEU A 519 -5.01 9.44 47.54
CA LEU A 519 -6.10 10.38 47.81
C LEU A 519 -6.37 10.56 49.30
N GLY A 520 -6.20 9.52 50.13
CA GLY A 520 -6.39 9.59 51.57
C GLY A 520 -5.40 10.50 52.30
N GLU A 521 -4.19 10.66 51.74
CA GLU A 521 -3.10 11.48 52.28
C GLU A 521 -3.01 12.87 51.61
N HIS A 522 -3.75 13.06 50.52
CA HIS A 522 -3.71 14.28 49.71
C HIS A 522 -4.22 15.51 50.50
N PRO A 523 -3.70 16.73 50.27
CA PRO A 523 -4.16 17.94 50.97
C PRO A 523 -5.66 18.19 50.88
N LEU A 524 -6.29 17.85 49.75
CA LEU A 524 -7.74 17.98 49.55
C LEU A 524 -8.57 17.03 50.44
N ALA A 525 -7.97 15.98 51.00
CA ALA A 525 -8.65 15.05 51.92
C ALA A 525 -8.98 15.69 53.28
N LYS A 526 -8.36 16.84 53.59
CA LYS A 526 -8.55 17.61 54.83
C LYS A 526 -9.60 18.72 54.69
N LEU A 527 -10.29 18.79 53.57
CA LEU A 527 -11.36 19.77 53.35
C LEU A 527 -12.57 19.44 54.23
N SER A 528 -13.26 20.46 54.73
CA SER A 528 -14.46 20.33 55.58
C SER A 528 -15.54 19.48 54.92
N VAL A 529 -15.68 19.60 53.59
CA VAL A 529 -16.63 18.79 52.81
C VAL A 529 -16.34 17.29 52.90
N VAL A 530 -15.06 16.90 52.91
CA VAL A 530 -14.63 15.50 53.06
C VAL A 530 -14.85 15.04 54.50
N GLU A 531 -14.49 15.89 55.48
CA GLU A 531 -14.66 15.57 56.90
C GLU A 531 -16.14 15.38 57.29
N ASN A 532 -17.04 16.21 56.77
CA ASN A 532 -18.48 16.08 57.00
C ASN A 532 -19.04 14.77 56.43
N CYS A 533 -18.64 14.37 55.21
CA CYS A 533 -19.03 13.08 54.64
C CYS A 533 -18.42 11.87 55.39
N MET A 534 -17.28 12.07 56.06
CA MET A 534 -16.65 11.06 56.90
C MET A 534 -17.33 10.90 58.27
N ARG A 535 -18.12 11.88 58.77
CA ARG A 535 -18.84 11.74 60.05
C ARG A 535 -19.87 10.60 60.03
N ASP A 536 -20.44 10.34 58.86
CA ASP A 536 -21.44 9.29 58.65
C ASP A 536 -20.83 7.94 58.24
N ARG A 537 -19.51 7.87 58.03
CA ARG A 537 -18.80 6.66 57.55
C ARG A 537 -17.72 6.22 58.53
N SER A 538 -17.71 4.94 58.91
CA SER A 538 -16.65 4.36 59.73
C SER A 538 -15.48 3.89 58.85
N GLY A 539 -14.34 4.58 58.89
CA GLY A 539 -13.16 4.16 58.11
C GLY A 539 -11.90 5.02 58.32
N GLY A 540 -10.72 4.44 58.04
CA GLY A 540 -9.41 5.10 58.13
C GLY A 540 -9.05 5.90 56.86
N PHE A 541 -7.73 6.06 56.60
CA PHE A 541 -7.23 6.87 55.47
C PHE A 541 -7.74 6.41 54.09
N ILE A 542 -7.93 5.10 53.87
CA ILE A 542 -8.45 4.54 52.61
C ILE A 542 -9.87 5.01 52.33
N GLU A 543 -10.73 5.04 53.36
CA GLU A 543 -12.12 5.45 53.20
C GLU A 543 -12.21 6.96 52.92
N ARG A 544 -11.34 7.75 53.56
CA ARG A 544 -11.18 9.17 53.25
C ARG A 544 -10.76 9.42 51.80
N GLY A 545 -9.86 8.60 51.27
CA GLY A 545 -9.47 8.67 49.86
C GLY A 545 -10.61 8.35 48.90
N LYS A 546 -11.46 7.36 49.21
CA LYS A 546 -12.67 7.09 48.43
C LYS A 546 -13.66 8.26 48.45
N VAL A 547 -13.91 8.83 49.63
CA VAL A 547 -14.81 9.99 49.80
C VAL A 547 -14.29 11.20 49.01
N LEU A 548 -12.98 11.46 49.05
CA LEU A 548 -12.38 12.51 48.23
C LEU A 548 -12.57 12.22 46.72
N GLY A 549 -12.37 10.97 46.28
CA GLY A 549 -12.61 10.56 44.91
C GLY A 549 -14.07 10.78 44.48
N GLU A 550 -15.03 10.41 45.32
CA GLU A 550 -16.47 10.64 45.09
C GLU A 550 -16.79 12.14 44.94
N ILE A 551 -16.24 12.99 45.82
CA ILE A 551 -16.43 14.44 45.79
C ILE A 551 -15.82 15.07 44.54
N LEU A 552 -14.64 14.61 44.10
CA LEU A 552 -13.99 15.08 42.87
C LEU A 552 -14.80 14.70 41.63
N VAL A 553 -15.33 13.47 41.57
CA VAL A 553 -16.23 13.03 40.50
C VAL A 553 -17.55 13.81 40.54
N GLN A 554 -18.07 14.12 41.72
CA GLN A 554 -19.26 14.95 41.89
C GLN A 554 -19.04 16.39 41.39
N ALA A 555 -17.91 17.01 41.73
CA ALA A 555 -17.53 18.34 41.24
C ALA A 555 -17.31 18.34 39.72
N LEU A 556 -16.71 17.27 39.17
CA LEU A 556 -16.57 17.08 37.73
C LEU A 556 -17.94 16.96 37.02
N ASN A 557 -18.89 16.23 37.61
CA ASN A 557 -20.23 16.03 37.06
C ASN A 557 -21.07 17.32 36.99
N GLN A 558 -20.71 18.37 37.74
CA GLN A 558 -21.35 19.69 37.60
C GLN A 558 -21.04 20.39 36.26
N LEU A 559 -20.00 19.93 35.54
CA LEU A 559 -19.68 20.44 34.20
C LEU A 559 -20.52 19.79 33.09
N ARG A 560 -21.37 18.82 33.42
CA ARG A 560 -22.20 18.11 32.45
C ARG A 560 -23.31 19.03 31.92
N PRO A 561 -23.45 19.22 30.59
CA PRO A 561 -24.56 19.97 30.02
C PRO A 561 -25.92 19.26 30.16
N ASP A 562 -27.01 20.03 30.13
CA ASP A 562 -28.39 19.51 30.18
C ASP A 562 -28.87 18.87 28.85
N SER A 563 -28.04 18.88 27.80
CA SER A 563 -28.38 18.30 26.50
C SER A 563 -28.31 16.76 26.51
N THR A 564 -28.85 16.12 25.47
CA THR A 564 -28.85 14.65 25.36
C THR A 564 -27.39 14.14 25.31
N PRO A 565 -27.02 13.12 26.10
CA PRO A 565 -25.66 12.62 26.14
C PRO A 565 -25.21 12.12 24.76
N PRO A 566 -24.04 12.57 24.26
CA PRO A 566 -23.56 12.17 22.95
C PRO A 566 -23.24 10.68 22.92
N ASN A 567 -23.67 9.98 21.87
CA ASN A 567 -23.27 8.60 21.65
C ASN A 567 -21.78 8.55 21.27
N LYS A 568 -21.04 7.50 21.64
CA LYS A 568 -19.59 7.38 21.37
C LYS A 568 -19.23 7.45 19.88
N LYS A 569 -20.19 7.25 18.97
CA LYS A 569 -20.02 7.30 17.51
C LYS A 569 -20.26 8.70 16.90
N ASP A 570 -20.95 9.57 17.62
CA ASP A 570 -21.31 10.90 17.13
C ASP A 570 -20.27 11.94 17.58
N VAL A 571 -20.08 13.00 16.79
CA VAL A 571 -19.22 14.12 17.17
C VAL A 571 -19.95 14.94 18.25
N PRO A 572 -19.44 15.00 19.49
CA PRO A 572 -20.09 15.75 20.56
C PRO A 572 -20.16 17.25 20.23
N SER A 573 -21.22 17.93 20.70
CA SER A 573 -21.27 19.39 20.58
C SER A 573 -20.19 20.03 21.45
N ARG A 574 -19.77 21.25 21.09
CA ARG A 574 -18.69 21.97 21.79
C ARG A 574 -18.94 22.19 23.29
N GLU A 575 -20.20 22.18 23.70
CA GLU A 575 -20.63 22.33 25.10
C GLU A 575 -20.19 21.14 25.97
N TRP A 576 -20.08 19.94 25.38
CA TRP A 576 -19.65 18.73 26.10
C TRP A 576 -18.13 18.65 26.29
N HIS A 577 -17.35 19.45 25.56
CA HIS A 577 -15.89 19.31 25.53
C HIS A 577 -15.21 19.46 26.91
N PRO A 578 -15.58 20.42 27.79
CA PRO A 578 -14.96 20.54 29.12
C PRO A 578 -15.15 19.30 29.98
N PHE A 579 -16.37 18.75 30.00
CA PHE A 579 -16.70 17.53 30.76
C PHE A 579 -16.00 16.30 30.15
N LEU A 580 -16.16 16.06 28.85
CA LEU A 580 -15.60 14.87 28.19
C LEU A 580 -14.07 14.84 28.26
N ILE A 581 -13.40 15.99 28.12
CA ILE A 581 -11.94 16.04 28.20
C ILE A 581 -11.46 15.59 29.58
N LEU A 582 -12.09 16.00 30.68
CA LEU A 582 -11.67 15.60 32.03
C LEU A 582 -12.18 14.22 32.43
N HIS A 583 -13.45 13.91 32.14
CA HIS A 583 -14.05 12.62 32.44
C HIS A 583 -13.33 11.49 31.70
N ASP A 584 -13.13 11.64 30.40
CA ASP A 584 -12.56 10.56 29.62
C ASP A 584 -11.05 10.43 29.92
N SER A 585 -10.34 11.52 30.24
CA SER A 585 -8.91 11.45 30.59
C SER A 585 -8.61 10.96 32.00
N TYR A 586 -9.45 11.28 33.00
CA TYR A 586 -9.16 10.98 34.41
C TYR A 586 -10.05 9.89 35.02
N VAL A 587 -11.29 9.75 34.56
CA VAL A 587 -12.23 8.72 35.07
C VAL A 587 -12.17 7.45 34.23
N LEU A 588 -12.15 7.59 32.90
CA LEU A 588 -12.06 6.43 31.99
C LEU A 588 -10.63 6.05 31.58
N ASP A 589 -9.65 6.89 31.93
CA ASP A 589 -8.23 6.71 31.57
C ASP A 589 -8.00 6.54 30.04
N GLU A 590 -8.83 7.20 29.23
CA GLU A 590 -8.66 7.23 27.77
C GLU A 590 -7.45 8.11 27.39
N PRO A 591 -6.62 7.68 26.42
CA PRO A 591 -5.44 8.44 26.03
C PRO A 591 -5.83 9.76 25.34
N ASN A 592 -5.17 10.86 25.70
CA ASN A 592 -5.46 12.21 25.19
C ASN A 592 -5.54 12.29 23.66
N ARG A 593 -4.70 11.53 22.94
CA ARG A 593 -4.74 11.46 21.47
C ARG A 593 -6.09 10.98 20.94
N ASP A 594 -6.65 9.96 21.56
CA ASP A 594 -7.89 9.34 21.11
C ASP A 594 -9.08 10.26 21.43
N ILE A 595 -9.06 10.95 22.58
CA ILE A 595 -10.02 12.02 22.91
C ILE A 595 -9.93 13.17 21.90
N MET A 596 -8.73 13.65 21.58
CA MET A 596 -8.51 14.72 20.59
C MET A 596 -9.01 14.33 19.20
N SER A 597 -8.78 13.07 18.80
CA SER A 597 -9.27 12.54 17.52
C SER A 597 -10.79 12.45 17.47
N ARG A 598 -11.44 11.99 18.55
CA ARG A 598 -12.91 11.87 18.65
C ARG A 598 -13.60 13.24 18.68
N LEU A 599 -13.00 14.23 19.32
CA LEU A 599 -13.51 15.60 19.41
C LEU A 599 -13.11 16.48 18.21
N PHE A 600 -12.28 15.97 17.28
CA PHE A 600 -11.73 16.73 16.15
C PHE A 600 -11.06 18.06 16.57
N ILE A 601 -10.28 18.05 17.64
CA ILE A 601 -9.58 19.24 18.17
C ILE A 601 -8.06 19.07 18.16
N SER A 602 -7.35 20.18 17.95
CA SER A 602 -5.88 20.22 18.04
C SER A 602 -5.39 20.15 19.48
N GLU A 603 -4.14 19.75 19.68
CA GLU A 603 -3.48 19.67 20.99
C GLU A 603 -3.50 21.00 21.75
N GLY A 604 -3.24 22.12 21.07
CA GLY A 604 -3.33 23.45 21.67
C GLY A 604 -4.76 23.80 22.13
N THR A 605 -5.79 23.28 21.47
CA THR A 605 -7.20 23.48 21.86
C THR A 605 -7.58 22.57 23.03
N PHE A 606 -7.16 21.31 22.99
CA PHE A 606 -7.31 20.36 24.09
C PHE A 606 -6.71 20.90 25.39
N ASN A 607 -5.45 21.34 25.37
CA ASN A 607 -4.75 21.86 26.55
C ASN A 607 -5.35 23.16 27.09
N ARG A 608 -5.97 24.00 26.25
CA ARG A 608 -6.70 25.20 26.70
C ARG A 608 -8.01 24.83 27.35
N THR A 609 -8.80 23.95 26.73
CA THR A 609 -10.08 23.50 27.28
C THR A 609 -9.90 22.72 28.58
N ARG A 610 -8.88 21.85 28.67
CA ARG A 610 -8.52 21.11 29.89
C ARG A 610 -8.21 22.06 31.05
N ARG A 611 -7.35 23.08 30.83
CA ARG A 611 -7.02 24.09 31.85
C ARG A 611 -8.25 24.87 32.32
N ARG A 612 -9.13 25.26 31.40
CA ARG A 612 -10.38 25.95 31.75
C ARG A 612 -11.31 25.04 32.54
N ALA A 613 -11.47 23.78 32.13
CA ALA A 613 -12.31 22.81 32.81
C ALA A 613 -11.80 22.52 34.24
N LEU A 614 -10.49 22.35 34.42
CA LEU A 614 -9.87 22.16 35.75
C LEU A 614 -10.13 23.35 36.67
N ALA A 615 -10.06 24.58 36.15
CA ALA A 615 -10.42 25.78 36.93
C ALA A 615 -11.90 25.78 37.34
N SER A 616 -12.80 25.31 36.47
CA SER A 616 -14.22 25.17 36.79
C SER A 616 -14.49 24.08 37.85
N VAL A 617 -13.78 22.95 37.81
CA VAL A 617 -13.86 21.92 38.87
C VAL A 617 -13.33 22.46 40.21
N ALA A 618 -12.22 23.19 40.20
CA ALA A 618 -11.68 23.80 41.41
C ALA A 618 -12.65 24.81 42.04
N LYS A 619 -13.36 25.58 41.20
CA LYS A 619 -14.43 26.48 41.66
C LYS A 619 -15.61 25.72 42.25
N ALA A 620 -16.08 24.66 41.58
CA ALA A 620 -17.16 23.81 42.09
C ALA A 620 -16.80 23.19 43.46
N LEU A 621 -15.55 22.72 43.62
CA LEU A 621 -15.04 22.20 44.87
C LEU A 621 -14.99 23.27 45.98
N ALA A 622 -14.56 24.49 45.65
CA ALA A 622 -14.54 25.60 46.60
C ALA A 622 -15.96 26.00 47.06
N GLU A 623 -16.95 25.95 46.17
CA GLU A 623 -18.36 26.19 46.52
C GLU A 623 -18.93 25.08 47.43
N MET A 624 -18.55 23.82 47.17
CA MET A 624 -18.92 22.69 48.03
C MET A 624 -18.30 22.81 49.43
N GLU A 625 -17.03 23.22 49.50
CA GLU A 625 -16.34 23.49 50.77
C GLU A 625 -17.02 24.62 51.55
N GLN A 626 -17.36 25.73 50.89
CA GLN A 626 -18.02 26.84 51.56
C GLN A 626 -19.39 26.45 52.14
N LYS A 627 -20.17 25.62 51.42
CA LYS A 627 -21.44 25.09 51.92
C LYS A 627 -21.23 24.19 53.14
N ALA A 628 -20.22 23.33 53.11
CA ALA A 628 -19.88 22.41 54.19
C ALA A 628 -19.35 23.12 55.44
N SER A 629 -18.62 24.23 55.30
CA SER A 629 -18.14 25.04 56.43
C SER A 629 -19.22 25.95 57.04
N SER A 630 -20.35 26.15 56.35
CA SER A 630 -21.49 26.95 56.83
C SER A 630 -22.57 26.14 57.56
N GLN A 631 -22.44 24.81 57.56
CA GLN A 631 -23.26 23.85 58.30
C GLN A 631 -22.49 23.36 59.52
#